data_AF-A0A0B2WWC4-F1
#
_entry.id   AF-A0A0B2WWC4-F1
#
_cell.length_a   1.000
_cell.length_b   1.000
_cell.length_c   1.000
_cell.angle_alpha   90.00
_cell.angle_beta   90.00
_cell.angle_gamma   90.00
#
_symmetry.space_group_name_H-M   'P 1'
#
loop_
_entity.id
_entity.type
_entity.pdbx_description
1 polymer ?
#
loop_
_entity_poly.entity_id
_entity_poly.type
_entity_poly.pdbx_seq_one_letter_code
_entity_poly.pdbx_strand_id
1 'polypeptide(L)'
;MAFIRGETLESAWDNLSKAQMTAVFEDLQTHLSSLRALEPPKQELVCSALQNPAFDCRVGFRFFGPVSHGDFHSLTRGHLIMEDVEPFLGHEVAKTHTAKYATYFTHADLAPRNIMVRNGRIAAIIDWGFAGWYPEYWEFTKAHYNLFLGQDLWEEYMRVVLPSYETELVAERTLWRRLPEPGTITRYSSAGDISILSKGSSPSAEWLNTRAGFTLTDLWSLALAQGKYDLSVVT
;
A
#
# COMPACT_ATOMS: atom_id res chain seq x y z
N MET A 1 14.11 8.34 15.22
CA MET A 1 13.29 9.40 14.60
C MET A 1 13.27 10.61 15.52
N ALA A 2 13.28 11.82 14.99
CA ALA A 2 13.12 13.04 15.79
C ALA A 2 11.64 13.28 16.08
N PHE A 3 11.32 13.83 17.26
CA PHE A 3 9.95 14.21 17.60
C PHE A 3 9.45 15.36 16.72
N ILE A 4 8.27 15.20 16.12
CA ILE A 4 7.62 16.24 15.32
C ILE A 4 6.59 16.96 16.20
N ARG A 5 6.74 18.29 16.34
CA ARG A 5 5.77 19.12 17.05
C ARG A 5 4.53 19.35 16.19
N GLY A 6 3.36 19.00 16.73
CA GLY A 6 2.06 19.19 16.08
C GLY A 6 1.07 18.17 16.63
N GLU A 7 -0.10 18.12 16.02
CA GLU A 7 -1.09 17.06 16.20
C GLU A 7 -1.37 16.39 14.85
N THR A 8 -1.99 15.21 14.85
CA THR A 8 -2.38 14.57 13.59
C THR A 8 -3.51 15.35 12.92
N LEU A 9 -3.59 15.31 11.60
CA LEU A 9 -4.69 15.90 10.85
C LEU A 9 -6.03 15.25 11.26
N GLU A 10 -6.01 13.97 11.64
CA GLU A 10 -7.17 13.30 12.23
C GLU A 10 -7.67 13.98 13.51
N SER A 11 -6.76 14.34 14.42
CA SER A 11 -7.14 15.02 15.69
C SER A 11 -7.56 16.47 15.47
N ALA A 12 -6.92 17.16 14.52
CA ALA A 12 -7.21 18.54 14.20
C ALA A 12 -8.47 18.72 13.33
N TRP A 13 -8.97 17.66 12.69
CA TRP A 13 -9.89 17.72 11.55
C TRP A 13 -11.08 18.66 11.78
N ASP A 14 -11.78 18.48 12.90
CA ASP A 14 -12.99 19.24 13.23
C ASP A 14 -12.69 20.66 13.75
N ASN A 15 -11.45 20.95 14.11
CA ASN A 15 -11.01 22.24 14.65
C ASN A 15 -10.38 23.16 13.60
N LEU A 16 -10.06 22.65 12.41
CA LEU A 16 -9.50 23.44 11.33
C LEU A 16 -10.56 24.32 10.67
N SER A 17 -10.26 25.61 10.50
CA SER A 17 -11.08 26.47 9.66
C SER A 17 -11.01 26.01 8.20
N LYS A 18 -12.03 26.35 7.39
CA LYS A 18 -12.03 26.03 5.95
C LYS A 18 -10.76 26.48 5.23
N ALA A 19 -10.26 27.68 5.55
CA ALA A 19 -9.03 28.21 4.96
C ALA A 19 -7.79 27.39 5.36
N GLN A 20 -7.71 26.92 6.60
CA GLN A 20 -6.62 26.05 7.05
C GLN A 20 -6.73 24.67 6.40
N MET A 21 -7.94 24.12 6.28
CA MET A 21 -8.15 22.85 5.60
C MET A 21 -7.70 22.93 4.14
N THR A 22 -8.10 23.98 3.41
CA THR A 22 -7.62 24.24 2.05
C THR A 22 -6.09 24.30 2.00
N ALA A 23 -5.45 25.07 2.88
CA ALA A 23 -3.99 25.19 2.92
C ALA A 23 -3.29 23.85 3.20
N VAL A 24 -3.86 23.01 4.07
CA VAL A 24 -3.33 21.65 4.33
C VAL A 24 -3.36 20.79 3.06
N PHE A 25 -4.45 20.82 2.29
CA PHE A 25 -4.54 20.02 1.06
C PHE A 25 -3.72 20.58 -0.11
N GLU A 26 -3.51 21.89 -0.16
CA GLU A 26 -2.54 22.51 -1.08
C GLU A 26 -1.09 22.08 -0.74
N ASP A 27 -0.73 22.09 0.55
CA ASP A 27 0.56 21.57 1.01
C ASP A 27 0.68 20.08 0.65
N LEU A 28 -0.38 19.29 0.86
CA LEU A 28 -0.40 17.85 0.57
C LEU A 28 -0.17 17.59 -0.92
N GLN A 29 -0.87 18.32 -1.79
CA GLN A 29 -0.69 18.21 -3.24
C GLN A 29 0.75 18.52 -3.66
N THR A 30 1.36 19.54 -3.05
CA THR A 30 2.77 19.89 -3.31
C THR A 30 3.71 18.76 -2.91
N HIS A 31 3.50 18.17 -1.73
CA HIS A 31 4.30 17.05 -1.25
C HIS A 31 4.15 15.80 -2.12
N LEU A 32 2.91 15.41 -2.46
CA LEU A 32 2.64 14.25 -3.31
C LEU A 32 3.19 14.42 -4.72
N SER A 33 3.11 15.63 -5.28
CA SER A 33 3.74 15.96 -6.56
C SER A 33 5.26 15.79 -6.50
N SER A 34 5.88 16.17 -5.39
CA SER A 34 7.32 15.98 -5.16
C SER A 34 7.71 14.49 -5.09
N LEU A 35 6.88 13.65 -4.46
CA LEU A 35 7.09 12.20 -4.43
C LEU A 35 6.95 11.58 -5.83
N ARG A 36 5.95 12.00 -6.60
CA ARG A 36 5.75 11.52 -7.97
C ARG A 36 6.84 12.00 -8.94
N ALA A 37 7.58 13.06 -8.61
CA ALA A 37 8.72 13.50 -9.40
C ALA A 37 9.98 12.63 -9.22
N LEU A 38 10.00 11.73 -8.23
CA LEU A 38 11.13 10.82 -8.02
C LEU A 38 11.22 9.79 -9.15
N GLU A 39 12.42 9.58 -9.67
CA GLU A 39 12.67 8.58 -10.71
C GLU A 39 12.65 7.17 -10.10
N PRO A 40 11.84 6.25 -10.63
CA PRO A 40 11.84 4.87 -10.16
C PRO A 40 13.14 4.17 -10.55
N PRO A 41 13.61 3.22 -9.72
CA PRO A 41 14.78 2.41 -10.02
C PRO A 41 14.61 1.61 -11.32
N LYS A 42 13.37 1.21 -11.62
CA LYS A 42 12.96 0.55 -12.86
C LYS A 42 11.45 0.72 -13.07
N GLN A 43 11.02 0.91 -14.31
CA GLN A 43 9.59 0.86 -14.66
C GLN A 43 9.03 -0.57 -14.54
N GLU A 44 7.72 -0.66 -14.32
CA GLU A 44 6.97 -1.90 -14.09
C GLU A 44 7.41 -2.69 -12.84
N LEU A 45 8.14 -2.06 -11.91
CA LEU A 45 8.64 -2.70 -10.69
C LEU A 45 7.79 -2.30 -9.47
N VAL A 46 7.38 -3.30 -8.69
CA VAL A 46 6.83 -3.09 -7.35
C VAL A 46 7.84 -3.54 -6.30
N CYS A 47 8.26 -2.63 -5.42
CA CYS A 47 9.21 -2.91 -4.34
C CYS A 47 9.14 -1.83 -3.24
N SER A 48 9.75 -2.07 -2.08
CA SER A 48 9.86 -1.06 -1.03
C SER A 48 10.73 0.14 -1.45
N ALA A 49 10.73 1.20 -0.65
CA ALA A 49 11.51 2.41 -0.92
C ALA A 49 13.02 2.15 -1.13
N LEU A 50 13.55 1.11 -0.48
CA LEU A 50 14.95 0.71 -0.56
C LEU A 50 15.20 -0.44 -1.55
N GLN A 51 14.30 -0.65 -2.52
CA GLN A 51 14.39 -1.70 -3.56
C GLN A 51 14.38 -3.13 -3.02
N ASN A 52 13.95 -3.28 -1.76
CA ASN A 52 13.77 -4.55 -1.07
C ASN A 52 12.32 -5.04 -1.21
N PRO A 53 11.99 -6.26 -0.76
CA PRO A 53 10.60 -6.69 -0.61
C PRO A 53 9.76 -5.64 0.13
N ALA A 54 8.60 -5.32 -0.43
CA ALA A 54 7.61 -4.41 0.11
C ALA A 54 6.73 -5.10 1.17
N PHE A 55 6.11 -4.30 2.01
CA PHE A 55 5.11 -4.72 2.99
C PHE A 55 3.93 -3.76 2.89
N ASP A 56 2.71 -4.30 2.79
CA ASP A 56 1.49 -3.49 2.70
C ASP A 56 0.34 -4.30 3.31
N CYS A 57 -0.33 -3.74 4.32
CA CYS A 57 -1.43 -4.40 5.03
C CYS A 57 -2.61 -4.78 4.13
N ARG A 58 -2.80 -4.08 3.00
CA ARG A 58 -3.82 -4.40 2.00
C ARG A 58 -3.50 -5.71 1.26
N VAL A 59 -2.21 -5.99 1.07
CA VAL A 59 -1.72 -7.23 0.47
C VAL A 59 -1.65 -8.34 1.53
N GLY A 60 -1.23 -8.02 2.75
CA GLY A 60 -1.24 -8.94 3.89
C GLY A 60 -0.01 -8.78 4.78
N PHE A 61 0.10 -9.64 5.81
CA PHE A 61 1.16 -9.57 6.82
C PHE A 61 2.49 -10.22 6.40
N ARG A 62 2.77 -10.25 5.10
CA ARG A 62 3.99 -10.83 4.54
C ARG A 62 4.63 -9.90 3.52
N PHE A 63 5.94 -9.99 3.45
CA PHE A 63 6.70 -9.29 2.43
C PHE A 63 6.44 -9.87 1.05
N PHE A 64 6.43 -9.00 0.04
CA PHE A 64 6.29 -9.37 -1.37
C PHE A 64 7.24 -8.55 -2.23
N GLY A 65 7.55 -9.05 -3.42
CA GLY A 65 8.45 -8.35 -4.32
C GLY A 65 9.94 -8.48 -3.95
N PRO A 66 10.83 -7.82 -4.70
CA PRO A 66 10.54 -7.03 -5.90
C PRO A 66 9.88 -7.85 -7.01
N VAL A 67 8.81 -7.35 -7.63
CA VAL A 67 8.02 -8.08 -8.65
C VAL A 67 7.56 -7.15 -9.77
N SER A 68 7.12 -7.72 -10.89
CA SER A 68 6.49 -6.93 -11.96
C SER A 68 5.10 -6.40 -11.55
N HIS A 69 4.57 -5.39 -12.26
CA HIS A 69 3.16 -4.99 -12.11
C HIS A 69 2.20 -6.17 -12.35
N GLY A 70 2.48 -7.04 -13.32
CA GLY A 70 1.64 -8.20 -13.61
C GLY A 70 1.60 -9.22 -12.46
N ASP A 71 2.75 -9.52 -11.87
CA ASP A 71 2.86 -10.41 -10.71
C ASP A 71 2.25 -9.78 -9.46
N PHE A 72 2.42 -8.47 -9.29
CA PHE A 72 1.74 -7.72 -8.22
C PHE A 72 0.22 -7.80 -8.37
N HIS A 73 -0.32 -7.53 -9.55
CA HIS A 73 -1.75 -7.69 -9.81
C HIS A 73 -2.22 -9.15 -9.65
N SER A 74 -1.37 -10.13 -9.98
CA SER A 74 -1.64 -11.55 -9.76
C SER A 74 -1.77 -11.84 -8.26
N LEU A 75 -0.84 -11.31 -7.47
CA LEU A 75 -0.89 -11.39 -6.01
C LEU A 75 -2.15 -10.71 -5.44
N THR A 76 -2.51 -9.50 -5.88
CA THR A 76 -3.69 -8.78 -5.35
C THR A 76 -5.03 -9.47 -5.64
N ARG A 77 -5.09 -10.29 -6.70
CA ARG A 77 -6.24 -11.15 -7.04
C ARG A 77 -6.10 -12.60 -6.56
N GLY A 78 -5.18 -12.89 -5.65
CA GLY A 78 -5.00 -14.24 -5.09
C GLY A 78 -4.60 -15.29 -6.14
N HIS A 79 -3.85 -14.87 -7.15
CA HIS A 79 -3.39 -15.67 -8.28
C HIS A 79 -4.49 -16.26 -9.17
N LEU A 80 -5.69 -15.67 -9.15
CA LEU A 80 -6.74 -16.00 -10.12
C LEU A 80 -6.24 -15.73 -11.56
N ILE A 81 -6.41 -16.71 -12.44
CA ILE A 81 -6.05 -16.58 -13.86
C ILE A 81 -6.96 -15.58 -14.56
N MET A 82 -6.45 -14.90 -15.59
CA MET A 82 -7.13 -13.74 -16.19
C MET A 82 -8.48 -14.08 -16.82
N GLU A 83 -8.63 -15.30 -17.34
CA GLU A 83 -9.87 -15.83 -17.93
C GLU A 83 -11.04 -15.84 -16.94
N ASP A 84 -10.72 -16.01 -15.65
CA ASP A 84 -11.69 -16.07 -14.56
C ASP A 84 -11.86 -14.71 -13.85
N VAL A 85 -11.03 -13.70 -14.13
CA VAL A 85 -11.11 -12.43 -13.38
C VAL A 85 -12.43 -11.71 -13.62
N GLU A 86 -12.84 -11.51 -14.87
CA GLU A 86 -14.08 -10.77 -15.15
C GLU A 86 -15.34 -11.51 -14.63
N PRO A 87 -15.51 -12.83 -14.83
CA PRO A 87 -16.64 -13.58 -14.28
C PRO A 87 -16.74 -13.58 -12.75
N PHE A 88 -15.61 -13.62 -12.03
CA PHE A 88 -15.60 -13.77 -10.57
C PHE A 88 -15.38 -12.46 -9.79
N LEU A 89 -14.59 -11.54 -10.34
CA LEU A 89 -14.15 -10.30 -9.69
C LEU A 89 -14.66 -9.04 -10.41
N GLY A 90 -15.25 -9.17 -11.60
CA GLY A 90 -15.90 -8.08 -12.32
C GLY A 90 -15.02 -7.39 -13.36
N HIS A 91 -15.69 -6.62 -14.23
CA HIS A 91 -15.09 -5.95 -15.38
C HIS A 91 -13.97 -4.97 -14.98
N GLU A 92 -14.18 -4.19 -13.92
CA GLU A 92 -13.23 -3.19 -13.46
C GLU A 92 -11.92 -3.83 -12.99
N VAL A 93 -11.98 -4.99 -12.32
CA VAL A 93 -10.77 -5.72 -11.91
C VAL A 93 -10.02 -6.25 -13.13
N ALA A 94 -10.73 -6.82 -14.11
CA ALA A 94 -10.11 -7.30 -15.34
C ALA A 94 -9.45 -6.16 -16.13
N LYS A 95 -10.14 -5.02 -16.25
CA LYS A 95 -9.64 -3.82 -16.92
C LYS A 95 -8.41 -3.25 -16.22
N THR A 96 -8.46 -3.07 -14.90
CA THR A 96 -7.32 -2.58 -14.10
C THR A 96 -6.14 -3.53 -14.19
N HIS A 97 -6.34 -4.84 -14.08
CA HIS A 97 -5.24 -5.80 -14.08
C HIS A 97 -4.63 -6.11 -15.47
N THR A 98 -5.26 -5.66 -16.55
CA THR A 98 -4.71 -5.70 -17.93
C THR A 98 -4.16 -4.37 -18.42
N ALA A 99 -4.39 -3.28 -17.69
CA ALA A 99 -3.87 -1.96 -18.01
C ALA A 99 -2.36 -1.87 -17.79
N LYS A 100 -1.75 -0.86 -18.43
CA LYS A 100 -0.34 -0.52 -18.25
C LYS A 100 -0.23 0.74 -17.40
N TYR A 101 0.60 0.68 -16.37
CA TYR A 101 0.82 1.76 -15.43
C TYR A 101 2.30 2.12 -15.38
N ALA A 102 2.59 3.40 -15.16
CA ALA A 102 3.93 3.82 -14.75
C ALA A 102 4.18 3.47 -13.27
N THR A 103 5.45 3.32 -12.90
CA THR A 103 5.87 3.12 -11.50
C THR A 103 6.19 4.46 -10.86
N TYR A 104 5.62 4.74 -9.67
CA TYR A 104 5.91 5.95 -8.88
C TYR A 104 6.17 5.63 -7.42
N PHE A 105 6.91 6.52 -6.76
CA PHE A 105 7.06 6.47 -5.31
C PHE A 105 5.73 6.77 -4.62
N THR A 106 5.34 5.92 -3.70
CA THR A 106 4.02 5.87 -3.07
C THR A 106 4.22 5.67 -1.56
N HIS A 107 3.52 6.46 -0.75
CA HIS A 107 3.47 6.33 0.71
C HIS A 107 2.78 5.02 1.13
N ALA A 108 1.72 4.65 0.41
CA ALA A 108 0.91 3.44 0.62
C ALA A 108 0.23 3.32 2.00
N ASP A 109 0.30 4.34 2.85
CA ASP A 109 -0.56 4.47 4.03
C ASP A 109 -0.98 5.92 4.29
N LEU A 110 -1.27 6.68 3.23
CA LEU A 110 -1.64 8.08 3.36
C LEU A 110 -3.05 8.21 3.95
N ALA A 111 -3.11 8.65 5.21
CA ALA A 111 -4.34 8.86 5.95
C ALA A 111 -4.19 10.05 6.93
N PRO A 112 -5.28 10.67 7.40
CA PRO A 112 -5.22 11.79 8.35
C PRO A 112 -4.38 11.52 9.60
N ARG A 113 -4.38 10.30 10.14
CA ARG A 113 -3.52 9.90 11.28
C ARG A 113 -2.01 10.00 11.00
N ASN A 114 -1.60 9.94 9.73
CA ASN A 114 -0.22 9.92 9.29
C ASN A 114 0.27 11.29 8.77
N ILE A 115 -0.56 12.33 8.90
CA ILE A 115 -0.21 13.70 8.53
C ILE A 115 -0.16 14.54 9.80
N MET A 116 1.00 15.11 10.11
CA MET A 116 1.17 16.03 11.24
C MET A 116 0.88 17.45 10.76
N VAL A 117 0.04 18.18 11.49
CA VAL A 117 -0.28 19.58 11.21
C VAL A 117 0.11 20.51 12.35
N ARG A 118 0.47 21.74 11.99
CA ARG A 118 0.75 22.81 12.95
C ARG A 118 0.37 24.15 12.33
N ASN A 119 -0.42 24.94 13.06
CA ASN A 119 -0.92 26.24 12.60
C ASN A 119 -1.66 26.17 11.24
N GLY A 120 -2.40 25.08 11.00
CA GLY A 120 -3.16 24.87 9.76
C GLY A 120 -2.30 24.61 8.52
N ARG A 121 -1.08 24.10 8.70
CA ARG A 121 -0.13 23.71 7.64
C ARG A 121 0.44 22.33 7.92
N ILE A 122 0.87 21.62 6.89
CA ILE A 122 1.55 20.33 7.09
C ILE A 122 2.91 20.57 7.73
N ALA A 123 3.16 19.89 8.85
CA ALA A 123 4.43 19.88 9.55
C ALA A 123 5.29 18.66 9.15
N ALA A 124 4.66 17.51 8.92
CA ALA A 124 5.31 16.29 8.42
C ALA A 124 4.29 15.29 7.89
N ILE A 125 4.73 14.40 7.01
CA ILE A 125 4.06 13.12 6.70
C ILE A 125 4.89 12.02 7.36
N ILE A 126 4.25 11.13 8.11
CA ILE A 126 4.89 10.10 8.92
C ILE A 126 4.34 8.71 8.59
N ASP A 127 4.90 7.67 9.21
CA ASP A 127 4.49 6.28 9.03
C ASP A 127 4.70 5.73 7.60
N TRP A 128 5.94 5.85 7.13
CA TRP A 128 6.40 5.37 5.81
C TRP A 128 6.62 3.86 5.74
N GLY A 129 6.03 3.08 6.66
CA GLY A 129 6.29 1.64 6.78
C GLY A 129 5.92 0.85 5.53
N PHE A 130 4.94 1.33 4.76
CA PHE A 130 4.48 0.69 3.51
C PHE A 130 5.04 1.37 2.26
N ALA A 131 5.88 2.39 2.43
CA ALA A 131 6.32 3.21 1.32
C ALA A 131 7.22 2.44 0.34
N GLY A 132 7.04 2.72 -0.94
CA GLY A 132 7.79 2.06 -2.00
C GLY A 132 7.41 2.52 -3.39
N TRP A 133 7.80 1.71 -4.35
CA TRP A 133 7.55 1.90 -5.77
C TRP A 133 6.38 1.00 -6.16
N TYR A 134 5.31 1.59 -6.69
CA TYR A 134 4.04 0.92 -6.99
C TYR A 134 3.47 1.43 -8.32
N PRO A 135 2.46 0.72 -8.89
CA PRO A 135 1.67 1.27 -9.98
C PRO A 135 1.07 2.62 -9.59
N GLU A 136 1.04 3.56 -10.53
CA GLU A 136 0.68 4.97 -10.30
C GLU A 136 -0.68 5.24 -9.64
N TYR A 137 -1.60 4.26 -9.70
CA TYR A 137 -2.92 4.32 -9.08
C TYR A 137 -2.90 3.96 -7.58
N TRP A 138 -1.84 3.31 -7.10
CA TRP A 138 -1.82 2.67 -5.77
C TRP A 138 -1.98 3.68 -4.63
N GLU A 139 -1.36 4.87 -4.72
CA GLU A 139 -1.55 5.94 -3.73
C GLU A 139 -3.02 6.36 -3.65
N PHE A 140 -3.68 6.52 -4.80
CA PHE A 140 -5.08 6.94 -4.86
C PHE A 140 -5.98 5.90 -4.19
N THR A 141 -5.85 4.63 -4.55
CA THR A 141 -6.71 3.58 -3.97
C THR A 141 -6.40 3.35 -2.49
N LYS A 142 -5.13 3.42 -2.07
CA LYS A 142 -4.73 3.29 -0.67
C LYS A 142 -5.16 4.45 0.20
N ALA A 143 -5.19 5.68 -0.33
CA ALA A 143 -5.75 6.82 0.39
C ALA A 143 -7.26 6.64 0.70
N HIS A 144 -7.97 5.78 -0.04
CA HIS A 144 -9.37 5.41 0.22
C HIS A 144 -9.50 4.11 1.06
N TYR A 145 -8.37 3.50 1.46
CA TYR A 145 -8.30 2.30 2.27
C TYR A 145 -7.94 2.64 3.71
N ASN A 146 -8.83 3.32 4.43
CA ASN A 146 -8.61 3.71 5.81
C ASN A 146 -9.91 3.67 6.63
N LEU A 147 -9.78 3.67 7.96
CA LEU A 147 -10.88 3.77 8.90
C LEU A 147 -10.83 5.16 9.56
N PHE A 148 -11.44 6.15 8.93
CA PHE A 148 -11.54 7.52 9.44
C PHE A 148 -13.00 7.96 9.51
N LEU A 149 -13.43 8.61 10.59
CA LEU A 149 -14.82 9.03 10.76
C LEU A 149 -15.25 10.09 9.72
N GLY A 150 -14.33 10.95 9.28
CA GLY A 150 -14.56 11.93 8.21
C GLY A 150 -14.23 11.42 6.81
N GLN A 151 -14.35 10.10 6.57
CA GLN A 151 -13.90 9.45 5.33
C GLN A 151 -14.51 10.10 4.08
N ASP A 152 -15.81 10.42 4.05
CA ASP A 152 -16.45 10.99 2.85
C ASP A 152 -15.75 12.28 2.39
N LEU A 153 -15.51 13.21 3.32
CA LEU A 153 -14.84 14.48 3.00
C LEU A 153 -13.36 14.28 2.67
N TRP A 154 -12.68 13.33 3.34
CA TRP A 154 -11.31 12.96 2.99
C TRP A 154 -11.22 12.41 1.56
N GLU A 155 -12.12 11.52 1.15
CA GLU A 155 -12.19 10.98 -0.21
C GLU A 155 -12.44 12.08 -1.24
N GLU A 156 -13.32 13.04 -0.94
CA GLU A 156 -13.53 14.23 -1.77
C GLU A 156 -12.24 15.04 -1.96
N TYR A 157 -11.48 15.29 -0.90
CA TYR A 157 -10.19 15.98 -1.00
C TYR A 157 -9.15 15.16 -1.80
N MET A 158 -9.09 13.84 -1.60
CA MET A 158 -8.16 12.98 -2.33
C MET A 158 -8.44 12.97 -3.84
N ARG A 159 -9.71 13.07 -4.26
CA ARG A 159 -10.11 13.24 -5.67
C ARG A 159 -9.62 14.55 -6.30
N VAL A 160 -9.38 15.58 -5.49
CA VAL A 160 -8.84 16.86 -5.95
C VAL A 160 -7.31 16.85 -5.98
N VAL A 161 -6.70 16.23 -4.95
CA VAL A 161 -5.25 16.29 -4.73
C VAL A 161 -4.48 15.31 -5.62
N LEU A 162 -5.02 14.12 -5.86
CA LEU A 162 -4.38 13.06 -6.64
C LEU A 162 -5.00 12.93 -8.03
N PRO A 163 -4.25 12.42 -9.03
CA PRO A 163 -4.86 12.02 -10.29
C PRO A 163 -5.96 10.98 -10.05
N SER A 164 -7.04 11.07 -10.83
CA SER A 164 -8.21 10.22 -10.64
C SER A 164 -7.98 8.82 -11.20
N TYR A 165 -8.26 7.81 -10.36
CA TYR A 165 -8.22 6.38 -10.72
C TYR A 165 -9.50 5.67 -10.22
N GLU A 166 -10.67 6.18 -10.60
CA GLU A 166 -11.97 5.66 -10.13
C GLU A 166 -12.21 4.19 -10.53
N THR A 167 -11.78 3.80 -11.73
CA THR A 167 -11.94 2.40 -12.19
C THR A 167 -11.12 1.47 -11.29
N GLU A 168 -9.88 1.85 -11.00
CA GLU A 168 -8.97 1.15 -10.10
C GLU A 168 -9.50 1.13 -8.67
N LEU A 169 -10.14 2.20 -8.20
CA LEU A 169 -10.76 2.25 -6.88
C LEU A 169 -11.95 1.29 -6.79
N VAL A 170 -12.78 1.17 -7.82
CA VAL A 170 -13.86 0.16 -7.87
C VAL A 170 -13.29 -1.26 -7.89
N ALA A 171 -12.23 -1.50 -8.68
CA ALA A 171 -11.53 -2.77 -8.71
C ALA A 171 -10.97 -3.13 -7.32
N GLU A 172 -10.23 -2.21 -6.70
CA GLU A 172 -9.64 -2.40 -5.38
C GLU A 172 -10.72 -2.62 -4.30
N ARG A 173 -11.80 -1.82 -4.25
CA ARG A 173 -12.93 -2.06 -3.33
C ARG A 173 -13.58 -3.43 -3.51
N THR A 174 -13.59 -3.98 -4.72
CA THR A 174 -14.05 -5.35 -4.95
C THR A 174 -13.07 -6.37 -4.38
N LEU A 175 -11.77 -6.19 -4.62
CA LEU A 175 -10.73 -7.04 -4.07
C LEU A 175 -10.68 -6.98 -2.53
N TRP A 176 -10.86 -5.80 -1.90
CA TRP A 176 -10.89 -5.64 -0.45
C TRP A 176 -11.97 -6.50 0.21
N ARG A 177 -13.13 -6.60 -0.45
CA ARG A 177 -14.29 -7.36 0.04
C ARG A 177 -14.18 -8.86 -0.25
N ARG A 178 -13.64 -9.23 -1.41
CA ARG A 178 -13.64 -10.62 -1.89
C ARG A 178 -12.37 -11.39 -1.53
N LEU A 179 -11.24 -10.69 -1.46
CA LEU A 179 -9.90 -11.24 -1.28
C LEU A 179 -9.11 -10.37 -0.29
N PRO A 180 -9.52 -10.31 1.00
CA PRO A 180 -8.75 -9.62 2.00
C PRO A 180 -7.40 -10.32 2.20
N GLU A 181 -6.33 -9.53 2.23
CA GLU A 181 -4.95 -9.98 2.50
C GLU A 181 -4.47 -11.18 1.65
N PRO A 182 -4.51 -11.09 0.31
CA PRO A 182 -4.24 -12.24 -0.56
C PRO A 182 -2.80 -12.78 -0.48
N GLY A 183 -1.86 -11.99 0.06
CA GLY A 183 -0.48 -12.38 0.33
C GLY A 183 -0.25 -13.06 1.69
N THR A 184 -1.25 -13.09 2.57
CA THR A 184 -1.19 -13.88 3.80
C THR A 184 -1.48 -15.36 3.47
N ILE A 185 -0.76 -16.29 4.12
CA ILE A 185 -1.11 -17.72 4.04
C ILE A 185 -2.48 -17.88 4.68
N THR A 186 -3.49 -18.16 3.87
CA THR A 186 -4.80 -18.50 4.38
C THR A 186 -5.11 -19.95 4.06
N ARG A 187 -5.43 -20.71 5.11
CA ARG A 187 -5.98 -22.06 5.01
C ARG A 187 -7.48 -21.96 5.22
N TYR A 188 -8.24 -22.08 4.13
CA TYR A 188 -9.70 -22.19 4.22
C TYR A 188 -10.10 -23.66 4.14
N SER A 189 -10.92 -24.13 5.07
CA SER A 189 -11.65 -25.40 4.95
C SER A 189 -13.08 -25.07 4.53
N SER A 190 -13.49 -25.43 3.31
CA SER A 190 -14.92 -25.49 3.02
C SER A 190 -15.52 -26.73 3.70
N ALA A 191 -16.81 -26.68 4.04
CA ALA A 191 -17.52 -27.83 4.60
C ALA A 191 -17.57 -28.97 3.55
N GLY A 192 -16.53 -29.80 3.53
CA GLY A 192 -16.32 -30.87 2.54
C GLY A 192 -14.88 -30.85 2.01
N ASP A 193 -13.94 -31.39 2.80
CA ASP A 193 -12.58 -31.88 2.48
C ASP A 193 -11.62 -31.07 1.59
N ILE A 194 -11.99 -29.90 1.07
CA ILE A 194 -11.10 -29.06 0.27
C ILE A 194 -10.46 -28.01 1.18
N SER A 195 -9.20 -28.25 1.53
CA SER A 195 -8.34 -27.22 2.13
C SER A 195 -7.57 -26.48 1.03
N ILE A 196 -7.90 -25.20 0.81
CA ILE A 196 -7.10 -24.33 -0.07
C ILE A 196 -6.04 -23.66 0.78
N LEU A 197 -4.77 -23.82 0.40
CA LEU A 197 -3.63 -23.17 1.03
C LEU A 197 -3.05 -22.15 0.05
N SER A 198 -3.21 -20.85 0.34
CA SER A 198 -2.36 -19.83 -0.29
C SER A 198 -0.97 -19.93 0.34
N LYS A 199 0.09 -20.04 -0.47
CA LYS A 199 1.49 -20.06 0.04
C LYS A 199 1.96 -18.69 0.53
N GLY A 200 1.21 -17.62 0.24
CA GLY A 200 1.63 -16.25 0.48
C GLY A 200 2.92 -15.89 -0.26
N SER A 201 3.43 -14.69 0.03
CA SER A 201 4.72 -14.23 -0.49
C SER A 201 5.78 -14.24 0.62
N SER A 202 7.04 -14.41 0.27
CA SER A 202 8.18 -14.30 1.20
C SER A 202 9.18 -13.26 0.69
N PRO A 203 9.97 -12.64 1.58
CA PRO A 203 11.10 -11.82 1.14
C PRO A 203 12.02 -12.61 0.20
N SER A 204 12.65 -11.93 -0.78
CA SER A 204 13.61 -12.58 -1.68
C SER A 204 14.84 -13.11 -0.93
N ALA A 205 15.45 -14.18 -1.44
CA ALA A 205 16.66 -14.77 -0.84
C ALA A 205 17.85 -13.79 -0.81
N GLU A 206 18.01 -12.97 -1.85
CA GLU A 206 19.03 -11.91 -1.90
C GLU A 206 18.86 -10.89 -0.77
N TRP A 207 17.61 -10.53 -0.46
CA TRP A 207 17.32 -9.63 0.64
C TRP A 207 17.59 -10.26 2.01
N LEU A 208 17.21 -11.52 2.22
CA LEU A 208 17.53 -12.25 3.45
C LEU A 208 19.05 -12.34 3.66
N ASN A 209 19.81 -12.59 2.59
CA ASN A 209 21.26 -12.69 2.64
C ASN A 209 21.93 -11.35 2.96
N THR A 210 21.47 -10.24 2.36
CA THR A 210 21.99 -8.90 2.70
C THR A 210 21.69 -8.53 4.15
N ARG A 211 20.58 -9.02 4.73
CA ARG A 211 20.15 -8.73 6.10
C ARG A 211 20.76 -9.65 7.17
N ALA A 212 21.30 -10.80 6.80
CA ALA A 212 21.82 -11.81 7.74
C ALA A 212 22.91 -11.29 8.70
N GLY A 213 23.56 -10.16 8.38
CA GLY A 213 24.59 -9.52 9.20
C GLY A 213 24.15 -8.27 10.00
N PHE A 214 22.87 -7.85 9.92
CA PHE A 214 22.40 -6.60 10.56
C PHE A 214 21.83 -6.85 11.96
N THR A 215 22.20 -6.01 12.94
CA THR A 215 21.71 -6.06 14.33
C THR A 215 20.33 -5.41 14.49
N LEU A 216 19.57 -5.84 15.51
CA LEU A 216 18.17 -5.50 15.91
C LEU A 216 17.77 -4.01 16.01
N THR A 217 18.57 -3.06 15.55
CA THR A 217 18.25 -1.63 15.56
C THR A 217 17.53 -1.15 14.31
N ASP A 218 17.40 -1.98 13.27
CA ASP A 218 16.65 -1.63 12.08
C ASP A 218 15.24 -2.24 12.11
N LEU A 219 14.27 -1.44 11.65
CA LEU A 219 12.83 -1.77 11.72
C LEU A 219 12.46 -3.06 10.97
N TRP A 220 13.24 -3.41 9.95
CA TRP A 220 13.00 -4.58 9.11
C TRP A 220 13.57 -5.86 9.72
N SER A 221 14.70 -5.80 10.42
CA SER A 221 15.24 -6.92 11.22
C SER A 221 14.36 -7.22 12.42
N LEU A 222 13.75 -6.20 13.02
CA LEU A 222 12.73 -6.39 14.06
C LEU A 222 11.46 -7.05 13.51
N ALA A 223 10.98 -6.63 12.34
CA ALA A 223 9.84 -7.27 11.66
C ALA A 223 10.12 -8.75 11.33
N LEU A 224 11.34 -9.06 10.87
CA LEU A 224 11.76 -10.44 10.62
C LEU A 224 11.80 -11.29 11.90
N ALA A 225 12.32 -10.75 13.00
CA ALA A 225 12.41 -11.45 14.27
C ALA A 225 11.04 -11.77 14.89
N GLN A 226 10.00 -10.99 14.56
CA GLN A 226 8.64 -11.19 15.05
C GLN A 226 7.78 -12.10 14.16
N GLY A 227 8.16 -12.33 12.90
CA GLY A 227 7.40 -13.17 11.98
C GLY A 227 7.81 -14.64 12.01
N LYS A 228 6.81 -15.54 11.99
CA LYS A 228 7.00 -16.97 11.67
C LYS A 228 7.24 -17.13 10.17
N TYR A 229 8.39 -16.67 9.69
CA TYR A 229 8.82 -16.93 8.32
C TYR A 229 9.36 -18.36 8.26
N ASP A 230 8.79 -19.17 7.37
CA ASP A 230 9.31 -20.51 7.12
C ASP A 230 10.56 -20.39 6.25
N LEU A 231 11.73 -20.41 6.89
CA LEU A 231 13.03 -20.35 6.22
C LEU A 231 13.39 -21.69 5.54
N SER A 232 12.56 -22.73 5.66
CA SER A 232 12.86 -24.06 5.11
C SER A 232 12.66 -24.17 3.59
N VAL A 233 12.33 -23.08 2.89
CA VAL A 233 12.15 -23.05 1.43
C VAL A 233 13.41 -22.55 0.71
N VAL A 234 14.54 -22.38 1.42
CA VAL A 234 15.80 -21.85 0.86
C VAL A 234 16.95 -22.88 0.91
N THR A 235 16.65 -24.18 0.85
CA THR A 235 17.65 -25.23 0.61
C THR A 235 17.34 -26.02 -0.63
#